data_AF-A0A3D8Q458-F1
#
_entry.id   AF-A0A3D8Q458-F1
#
_cell.length_a   1.000
_cell.length_b   1.000
_cell.length_c   1.000
_cell.angle_alpha   90.00
_cell.angle_beta   90.00
_cell.angle_gamma   90.00
#
_symmetry.space_group_name_H-M   'P 1'
#
loop_
_entity.id
_entity.type
_entity.pdbx_description
1 polymer ?
#
loop_
_entity_poly.entity_id
_entity_poly.type
_entity_poly.pdbx_seq_one_letter_code
_entity_poly.pdbx_strand_id
1 'polypeptide(L)'
;MPMQGILKLMTIFLGANDASTDPNAGQFVPIDRFKQNLVAIINHESVRAHSPKIILITPPPVEETILLETVKGFGGSEQPRKQRVTKKYATAVCEVGKQTGVAVLDIWKDFMFKAGWIEGDDTMPGSEENGKSIALMDLLYDGLHLSPAGYEAVFLSLMALIEANWPELSPERMPFAVRCDWEKGKTVQSSDERIT
;
A
#
# COMPACT_ATOMS: atom_id res chain seq x y z
N MET A 1 -11.90 1.33 -26.18
CA MET A 1 -12.58 2.20 -25.19
C MET A 1 -13.52 1.33 -24.37
N PRO A 2 -13.48 1.36 -23.04
CA PRO A 2 -14.35 0.54 -22.19
C PRO A 2 -15.81 0.98 -22.33
N MET A 3 -16.75 0.02 -22.27
CA MET A 3 -18.20 0.28 -22.36
C MET A 3 -18.81 0.90 -21.09
N GLN A 4 -18.06 0.93 -19.98
CA GLN A 4 -18.40 1.57 -18.70
C GLN A 4 -17.35 2.65 -18.32
N GLY A 5 -17.57 3.33 -17.19
CA GLY A 5 -16.74 4.44 -16.68
C GLY A 5 -15.23 4.21 -16.70
N ILE A 6 -14.47 5.30 -16.83
CA ILE A 6 -13.02 5.26 -17.00
C ILE A 6 -12.33 5.16 -15.62
N LEU A 7 -11.59 4.07 -15.38
CA LEU A 7 -10.68 3.95 -14.24
C LEU A 7 -9.50 4.93 -14.41
N LYS A 8 -9.39 5.92 -13.51
CA LYS A 8 -8.33 6.94 -13.55
C LYS A 8 -7.08 6.55 -12.76
N LEU A 9 -7.28 5.95 -11.59
CA LEU A 9 -6.24 5.57 -10.65
C LEU A 9 -6.56 4.16 -10.12
N MET A 10 -5.54 3.33 -9.96
CA MET A 10 -5.65 1.99 -9.37
C MET A 10 -4.50 1.75 -8.41
N THR A 11 -4.82 1.30 -7.20
CA THR A 11 -3.82 0.80 -6.25
C THR A 11 -3.82 -0.73 -6.28
N ILE A 12 -2.64 -1.34 -6.18
CA ILE A 12 -2.49 -2.79 -6.02
C ILE A 12 -1.72 -3.01 -4.72
N PHE A 13 -2.41 -3.57 -3.72
CA PHE A 13 -1.88 -3.76 -2.38
C PHE A 13 -1.95 -5.24 -1.98
N LEU A 14 -1.00 -6.02 -2.47
CA LEU A 14 -0.89 -7.47 -2.27
C LEU A 14 0.50 -7.82 -1.72
N GLY A 15 0.68 -9.05 -1.24
CA GLY A 15 1.97 -9.52 -0.71
C GLY A 15 1.90 -9.94 0.75
N ALA A 16 1.00 -9.37 1.55
CA ALA A 16 0.86 -9.74 2.96
C ALA A 16 0.47 -11.22 3.09
N ASN A 17 -0.54 -11.65 2.34
CA ASN A 17 -0.98 -13.04 2.34
C ASN A 17 0.03 -13.97 1.64
N ASP A 18 0.54 -13.54 0.49
CA ASP A 18 1.50 -14.26 -0.35
C ASP A 18 2.78 -14.63 0.41
N ALA A 19 3.18 -13.81 1.39
CA ALA A 19 4.33 -14.00 2.27
C ALA A 19 4.10 -15.02 3.40
N SER A 20 2.92 -15.64 3.51
CA SER A 20 2.65 -16.65 4.53
C SER A 20 3.55 -17.86 4.37
N THR A 21 4.19 -18.31 5.46
CA THR A 21 4.91 -19.59 5.51
C THR A 21 4.10 -20.70 6.14
N ASP A 22 2.88 -20.41 6.62
CA ASP A 22 2.00 -21.41 7.21
C ASP A 22 1.50 -22.40 6.14
N PRO A 23 1.87 -23.69 6.21
CA PRO A 23 1.47 -24.69 5.22
C PRO A 23 -0.04 -24.97 5.23
N ASN A 24 -0.74 -24.67 6.34
CA ASN A 24 -2.18 -24.90 6.48
C ASN A 24 -3.02 -23.73 5.98
N ALA A 25 -2.42 -22.54 5.82
CA ALA A 25 -3.15 -21.34 5.40
C ALA A 25 -3.51 -21.34 3.91
N GLY A 26 -2.76 -22.07 3.06
CA GLY A 26 -2.99 -22.10 1.61
C GLY A 26 -2.79 -20.76 0.89
N GLN A 27 -2.14 -19.79 1.55
CA GLN A 27 -1.98 -18.41 1.07
C GLN A 27 -0.61 -18.13 0.43
N PHE A 28 0.36 -19.02 0.65
CA PHE A 28 1.72 -18.85 0.15
C PHE A 28 1.77 -18.78 -1.38
N VAL A 29 2.45 -17.76 -1.91
CA VAL A 29 2.75 -17.65 -3.35
C VAL A 29 4.26 -17.47 -3.52
N PRO A 30 4.98 -18.37 -4.21
CA PRO A 30 6.42 -18.22 -4.45
C PRO A 30 6.76 -16.84 -5.05
N ILE A 31 7.84 -16.23 -4.58
CA ILE A 31 8.17 -14.82 -4.88
C ILE A 31 8.24 -14.51 -6.39
N ASP A 32 8.79 -15.42 -7.20
CA ASP A 32 8.85 -15.24 -8.66
C ASP A 32 7.45 -15.26 -9.29
N ARG A 33 6.57 -16.15 -8.83
CA ARG A 33 5.17 -16.19 -9.25
C ARG A 33 4.42 -14.95 -8.80
N PHE A 34 4.67 -14.47 -7.58
CA PHE A 34 4.08 -13.23 -7.07
C PHE A 34 4.46 -12.03 -7.96
N LYS A 35 5.73 -11.87 -8.33
CA LYS A 35 6.19 -10.84 -9.27
C LYS A 35 5.52 -10.96 -10.64
N GLN A 36 5.44 -12.18 -11.19
CA GLN A 36 4.76 -12.45 -12.45
C GLN A 36 3.28 -12.08 -12.38
N ASN A 37 2.60 -12.39 -11.27
CA ASN A 37 1.19 -12.04 -11.07
C ASN A 37 0.98 -10.53 -11.05
N LEU A 38 1.84 -9.76 -10.35
CA LEU A 38 1.76 -8.30 -10.35
C LEU A 38 1.93 -7.72 -11.77
N VAL A 39 2.94 -8.18 -12.51
CA VAL A 39 3.16 -7.79 -13.90
C VAL A 39 1.94 -8.15 -14.78
N ALA A 40 1.34 -9.32 -14.56
CA ALA A 40 0.15 -9.75 -15.28
C ALA A 40 -1.07 -8.86 -14.98
N ILE A 41 -1.29 -8.47 -13.72
CA ILE A 41 -2.39 -7.55 -13.34
C ILE A 41 -2.18 -6.18 -14.00
N ILE A 42 -0.97 -5.61 -13.89
CA ILE A 42 -0.62 -4.31 -14.50
C ILE A 42 -0.89 -4.32 -16.01
N ASN A 43 -0.55 -5.41 -16.68
CA ASN A 43 -0.66 -5.53 -18.13
C ASN A 43 -1.98 -6.14 -18.63
N HIS A 44 -2.91 -6.49 -17.73
CA HIS A 44 -4.16 -7.12 -18.12
C HIS A 44 -4.95 -6.22 -19.06
N GLU A 45 -5.55 -6.79 -20.12
CA GLU A 45 -6.24 -6.01 -21.16
C GLU A 45 -7.35 -5.12 -20.59
N SER A 46 -8.12 -5.64 -19.63
CA SER A 46 -9.16 -4.87 -18.94
C SER A 46 -8.60 -3.67 -18.17
N VAL A 47 -7.39 -3.76 -17.59
CA VAL A 47 -6.75 -2.63 -16.91
C VAL A 47 -6.22 -1.63 -17.94
N ARG A 48 -5.47 -2.12 -18.94
CA ARG A 48 -4.88 -1.29 -20.01
C ARG A 48 -5.91 -0.57 -20.85
N ALA A 49 -7.12 -1.11 -21.01
CA ALA A 49 -8.21 -0.47 -21.73
C ALA A 49 -8.62 0.89 -21.13
N HIS A 50 -8.33 1.13 -19.84
CA HIS A 50 -8.59 2.41 -19.17
C HIS A 50 -7.37 3.35 -19.13
N SER A 51 -6.17 2.84 -19.42
CA SER A 51 -4.89 3.55 -19.23
C SER A 51 -4.76 4.25 -17.85
N PRO A 52 -5.01 3.55 -16.72
CA PRO A 52 -5.01 4.17 -15.40
C PRO A 52 -3.60 4.54 -14.95
N LYS A 53 -3.51 5.49 -14.01
CA LYS A 53 -2.34 5.64 -13.16
C LYS A 53 -2.33 4.47 -12.16
N ILE A 54 -1.24 3.73 -12.09
CA ILE A 54 -1.13 2.55 -11.21
C ILE A 54 -0.10 2.84 -10.11
N ILE A 55 -0.48 2.53 -8.87
CA ILE A 55 0.39 2.55 -7.71
C ILE A 55 0.47 1.13 -7.15
N LEU A 56 1.67 0.58 -7.05
CA LEU A 56 1.89 -0.62 -6.23
C LEU A 56 2.16 -0.20 -4.79
N ILE A 57 1.53 -0.88 -3.84
CA ILE A 57 1.74 -0.65 -2.40
C ILE A 57 2.41 -1.90 -1.84
N THR A 58 3.58 -1.74 -1.22
CA THR A 58 4.29 -2.85 -0.58
C THR A 58 3.50 -3.37 0.62
N PRO A 59 3.48 -4.69 0.93
CA PRO A 59 2.93 -5.18 2.19
C PRO A 59 3.59 -4.46 3.38
N PRO A 60 2.83 -4.01 4.40
CA PRO A 60 3.40 -3.39 5.59
C PRO A 60 4.30 -4.38 6.35
N PRO A 61 5.15 -3.91 7.29
CA PRO A 61 5.83 -4.82 8.21
C PRO A 61 4.82 -5.61 9.05
N VAL A 62 5.30 -6.69 9.66
CA VAL A 62 4.55 -7.43 10.69
C VAL A 62 5.14 -7.17 12.08
N GLU A 63 4.30 -7.31 13.09
CA GLU A 63 4.72 -7.46 14.48
C GLU A 63 4.60 -8.95 14.85
N GLU A 64 5.72 -9.67 14.82
CA GLU A 64 5.72 -11.13 14.96
C GLU A 64 5.22 -11.61 16.33
N THR A 65 5.50 -10.87 17.40
CA THR A 65 5.12 -11.28 18.76
C THR A 65 3.62 -11.14 18.97
N ILE A 66 3.03 -10.01 18.55
CA ILE A 66 1.56 -9.86 18.60
C ILE A 66 0.91 -10.83 17.64
N LEU A 67 1.44 -10.96 16.42
CA LEU A 67 0.86 -11.86 15.42
C LEU A 67 0.85 -13.31 15.91
N LEU A 68 1.90 -13.77 16.60
CA LEU A 68 1.93 -15.09 17.21
C LEU A 68 0.85 -15.24 18.28
N GLU A 69 0.70 -14.26 19.19
CA GLU A 69 -0.34 -14.25 20.23
C GLU A 69 -1.74 -14.31 19.60
N THR A 70 -2.00 -13.50 18.58
CA THR A 70 -3.26 -13.46 17.83
C THR A 70 -3.55 -14.79 17.14
N VAL A 71 -2.61 -15.32 16.35
CA VAL A 71 -2.80 -16.57 15.61
C VAL A 71 -3.09 -17.73 16.56
N LYS A 72 -2.36 -17.81 17.69
CA LYS A 72 -2.64 -18.80 18.74
C LYS A 72 -4.03 -18.63 19.36
N GLY A 73 -4.47 -17.40 19.58
CA GLY A 73 -5.82 -17.10 20.09
C GLY A 73 -6.96 -17.62 19.19
N PHE A 74 -6.71 -17.74 17.89
CA PHE A 74 -7.65 -18.30 16.91
C PHE A 74 -7.43 -19.79 16.59
N GLY A 75 -6.52 -20.47 17.30
CA GLY A 75 -6.19 -21.87 17.02
C GLY A 75 -5.44 -22.08 15.71
N GLY A 76 -4.78 -21.04 15.19
CA GLY A 76 -3.93 -21.12 14.01
C GLY A 76 -2.55 -21.75 14.28
N SER A 77 -1.70 -21.80 13.26
CA SER A 77 -0.39 -22.44 13.37
C SER A 77 0.59 -21.65 14.25
N GLU A 78 1.63 -22.33 14.73
CA GLU A 78 2.75 -21.69 15.43
C GLU A 78 3.79 -21.08 14.47
N GLN A 79 3.47 -20.94 13.18
CA GLN A 79 4.35 -20.37 12.16
C GLN A 79 3.74 -19.11 11.55
N PRO A 80 3.56 -18.03 12.34
CA PRO A 80 3.05 -16.77 11.81
C PRO A 80 4.02 -16.19 10.77
N ARG A 81 3.53 -15.22 10.00
CA ARG A 81 4.36 -14.48 9.04
C ARG A 81 5.56 -13.86 9.73
N LYS A 82 6.69 -13.91 9.04
CA LYS A 82 7.96 -13.39 9.54
C LYS A 82 8.33 -12.10 8.81
N GLN A 83 8.83 -11.12 9.55
CA GLN A 83 9.27 -9.83 9.05
C GLN A 83 10.29 -9.96 7.93
N ARG A 84 11.28 -10.86 8.11
CA ARG A 84 12.30 -11.15 7.08
C ARG A 84 11.69 -11.68 5.77
N VAL A 85 10.58 -12.41 5.84
CA VAL A 85 9.88 -12.90 4.64
C VAL A 85 9.06 -11.77 4.03
N THR A 86 8.29 -11.04 4.82
CA THR A 86 7.50 -9.88 4.37
C THR A 86 8.37 -8.83 3.66
N LYS A 87 9.58 -8.54 4.17
CA LYS A 87 10.56 -7.65 3.53
C LYS A 87 10.92 -8.09 2.10
N LYS A 88 11.01 -9.40 1.84
CA LYS A 88 11.30 -9.91 0.49
C LYS A 88 10.16 -9.60 -0.47
N TYR A 89 8.91 -9.71 -0.03
CA TYR A 89 7.74 -9.37 -0.85
C TYR A 89 7.61 -7.86 -1.06
N ALA A 90 7.92 -7.04 -0.04
CA ALA A 90 8.03 -5.59 -0.22
C ALA A 90 9.10 -5.21 -1.25
N THR A 91 10.28 -5.82 -1.16
CA THR A 91 11.36 -5.64 -2.15
C THR A 91 10.91 -6.06 -3.56
N ALA A 92 10.22 -7.19 -3.67
CA ALA A 92 9.68 -7.68 -4.95
C ALA A 92 8.66 -6.70 -5.57
N VAL A 93 7.81 -6.08 -4.76
CA VAL A 93 6.89 -5.01 -5.21
C VAL A 93 7.68 -3.82 -5.77
N CYS A 94 8.71 -3.35 -5.07
CA CYS A 94 9.56 -2.25 -5.51
C CYS A 94 10.29 -2.57 -6.82
N GLU A 95 10.81 -3.81 -6.96
CA GLU A 95 11.45 -4.29 -8.19
C GLU A 95 10.49 -4.32 -9.37
N VAL A 96 9.27 -4.82 -9.18
CA VAL A 96 8.23 -4.82 -10.23
C VAL A 96 7.88 -3.39 -10.61
N GLY A 97 7.71 -2.49 -9.64
CA GLY A 97 7.45 -1.09 -9.89
C GLY A 97 8.49 -0.44 -10.79
N LYS A 98 9.77 -0.65 -10.47
CA LYS A 98 10.90 -0.21 -11.30
C LYS A 98 10.89 -0.85 -12.69
N GLN A 99 10.61 -2.15 -12.78
CA GLN A 99 10.58 -2.90 -14.05
C GLN A 99 9.49 -2.38 -14.99
N THR A 100 8.28 -2.09 -14.48
CA THR A 100 7.13 -1.71 -15.29
C THR A 100 6.93 -0.19 -15.38
N GLY A 101 7.74 0.60 -14.66
CA GLY A 101 7.63 2.07 -14.64
C GLY A 101 6.38 2.59 -13.93
N VAL A 102 5.74 1.78 -13.08
CA VAL A 102 4.59 2.21 -12.27
C VAL A 102 5.08 2.77 -10.93
N ALA A 103 4.30 3.68 -10.33
CA ALA A 103 4.66 4.26 -9.05
C ALA A 103 4.60 3.19 -7.94
N VAL A 104 5.45 3.35 -6.92
CA VAL A 104 5.47 2.47 -5.74
C VAL A 104 5.33 3.30 -4.47
N LEU A 105 4.44 2.87 -3.58
CA LEU A 105 4.30 3.34 -2.23
C LEU A 105 4.90 2.31 -1.28
N ASP A 106 6.11 2.57 -0.79
CA ASP A 106 6.88 1.66 0.07
C ASP A 106 6.50 1.82 1.55
N ILE A 107 5.28 1.35 1.87
CA ILE A 107 4.75 1.34 3.24
C ILE A 107 5.60 0.46 4.16
N TRP A 108 6.27 -0.58 3.63
CA TRP A 108 7.17 -1.38 4.44
C TRP A 108 8.29 -0.51 5.01
N LYS A 109 8.96 0.25 4.14
CA LYS A 109 10.05 1.15 4.52
C LYS A 109 9.56 2.29 5.42
N ASP A 110 8.44 2.92 5.08
CA ASP A 110 7.86 4.03 5.87
C ASP A 110 7.59 3.61 7.33
N PHE A 111 6.99 2.43 7.52
CA PHE A 111 6.64 1.94 8.86
C PHE A 111 7.87 1.48 9.62
N MET A 112 8.82 0.82 8.95
CA MET A 112 10.08 0.41 9.57
C MET A 112 10.88 1.63 10.03
N PHE A 113 10.91 2.72 9.26
CA PHE A 113 11.52 3.98 9.70
C PHE A 113 10.83 4.60 10.90
N LYS A 114 9.49 4.58 10.96
CA LYS A 114 8.74 5.00 12.17
C LYS A 114 9.09 4.13 13.39
N ALA A 115 9.43 2.86 13.17
CA ALA A 115 9.89 1.93 14.18
C ALA A 115 11.39 2.05 14.54
N GLY A 116 12.09 3.05 14.01
CA GLY A 116 13.50 3.30 14.29
C GLY A 116 14.48 2.42 13.52
N TRP A 117 14.01 1.68 12.51
CA TRP A 117 14.89 0.94 11.61
C TRP A 117 15.75 1.88 10.76
N ILE A 118 16.99 1.47 10.47
CA ILE A 118 17.90 2.20 9.58
C ILE A 118 18.14 1.34 8.34
N GLU A 119 18.14 1.95 7.16
CA GLU A 119 18.36 1.22 5.92
C GLU A 119 19.74 0.55 5.90
N GLY A 120 19.74 -0.76 5.65
CA GLY A 120 20.95 -1.60 5.72
C GLY A 120 21.20 -2.27 7.07
N ASP A 121 20.41 -1.96 8.10
CA ASP A 121 20.48 -2.64 9.40
C ASP A 121 19.82 -4.03 9.31
N ASP A 122 20.50 -5.01 9.91
CA ASP A 122 20.03 -6.40 10.06
C ASP A 122 19.04 -6.56 11.23
N THR A 123 19.04 -5.61 12.17
CA THR A 123 18.08 -5.51 13.26
C THR A 123 16.71 -5.17 12.68
N MET A 124 15.69 -5.98 12.99
CA MET A 124 14.34 -5.77 12.49
C MET A 124 13.38 -5.51 13.64
N PRO A 125 13.00 -4.25 13.92
CA PRO A 125 11.95 -3.94 14.88
C PRO A 125 10.68 -4.78 14.63
N GLY A 126 10.09 -5.30 15.70
CA GLY A 126 8.89 -6.16 15.65
C GLY A 126 9.13 -7.59 15.19
N SER A 127 10.39 -8.02 15.01
CA SER A 127 10.72 -9.45 14.90
C SER A 127 10.84 -10.08 16.29
N GLU A 128 10.58 -11.39 16.40
CA GLU A 128 10.70 -12.11 17.69
C GLU A 128 12.09 -11.94 18.33
N GLU A 129 13.15 -11.93 17.51
CA GLU A 129 14.54 -11.80 17.97
C GLU A 129 14.88 -10.42 18.56
N ASN A 130 14.17 -9.37 18.14
CA ASN A 130 14.38 -7.98 18.59
C ASN A 130 13.30 -7.48 19.56
N GLY A 131 12.34 -8.34 19.91
CA GLY A 131 11.25 -8.03 20.82
C GLY A 131 10.21 -7.06 20.23
N LYS A 132 9.29 -6.64 21.10
CA LYS A 132 8.11 -5.85 20.70
C LYS A 132 8.49 -4.46 20.24
N SER A 133 7.96 -4.03 19.08
CA SER A 133 8.09 -2.63 18.63
C SER A 133 6.83 -1.83 18.95
N ILE A 134 6.93 -0.90 19.90
CA ILE A 134 5.81 -0.03 20.30
C ILE A 134 5.25 0.74 19.10
N ALA A 135 6.13 1.22 18.21
CA ALA A 135 5.71 1.93 17.00
C ALA A 135 4.92 1.02 16.05
N LEU A 136 5.34 -0.23 15.85
CA LEU A 136 4.59 -1.18 15.01
C LEU A 136 3.29 -1.63 15.67
N MET A 137 3.24 -1.75 17.00
CA MET A 137 2.01 -2.04 17.73
C MET A 137 0.98 -0.91 17.64
N ASP A 138 1.42 0.34 17.51
CA ASP A 138 0.51 1.47 17.26
C ASP A 138 -0.02 1.45 15.82
N LEU A 139 0.79 1.02 14.85
CA LEU A 139 0.43 0.96 13.43
C LEU A 139 -0.33 -0.32 13.04
N LEU A 140 -0.26 -1.39 13.84
CA LEU A 140 -0.83 -2.71 13.55
C LEU A 140 -1.68 -3.19 14.73
N TYR A 141 -2.95 -3.53 14.46
CA TYR A 141 -3.89 -3.94 15.51
C TYR A 141 -3.60 -5.35 16.06
N ASP A 142 -3.28 -6.29 15.18
CA ASP A 142 -3.08 -7.71 15.51
C ASP A 142 -1.71 -8.25 15.03
N GLY A 143 -0.77 -7.32 14.83
CA GLY A 143 0.55 -7.62 14.28
C GLY A 143 0.58 -7.84 12.75
N LEU A 144 -0.56 -7.77 12.06
CA LEU A 144 -0.65 -7.88 10.59
C LEU A 144 -1.53 -6.80 9.95
N HIS A 145 -2.76 -6.63 10.45
CA HIS A 145 -3.71 -5.66 9.94
C HIS A 145 -3.42 -4.27 10.48
N LEU A 146 -3.59 -3.27 9.61
CA LEU A 146 -3.41 -1.86 9.97
C LEU A 146 -4.40 -1.44 11.05
N SER A 147 -3.89 -0.75 12.07
CA SER A 147 -4.71 0.01 13.00
C SER A 147 -5.28 1.27 12.33
N PRO A 148 -6.14 2.06 13.00
CA PRO A 148 -6.52 3.38 12.51
C PRO A 148 -5.30 4.29 12.22
N ALA A 149 -4.29 4.29 13.08
CA ALA A 149 -3.05 5.05 12.88
C ALA A 149 -2.23 4.51 11.69
N GLY A 150 -2.23 3.19 11.49
CA GLY A 150 -1.64 2.56 10.31
C GLY A 150 -2.32 2.99 9.01
N TYR A 151 -3.65 2.96 8.97
CA TYR A 151 -4.40 3.44 7.80
C TYR A 151 -4.21 4.94 7.54
N GLU A 152 -4.16 5.77 8.59
CA GLU A 152 -3.87 7.20 8.46
C GLU A 152 -2.48 7.43 7.84
N ALA A 153 -1.45 6.70 8.30
CA ALA A 153 -0.11 6.80 7.74
C ALA A 153 -0.09 6.40 6.25
N VAL A 154 -0.75 5.30 5.87
CA VAL A 154 -0.87 4.90 4.45
C VAL A 154 -1.60 5.96 3.63
N PHE A 155 -2.70 6.50 4.15
CA PHE A 155 -3.48 7.54 3.47
C PHE A 155 -2.65 8.79 3.22
N LEU A 156 -1.93 9.29 4.22
CA LEU A 156 -1.10 10.49 4.09
C LEU A 156 0.03 10.27 3.08
N SER A 157 0.74 9.14 3.13
CA SER A 157 1.79 8.83 2.15
C SER A 157 1.22 8.66 0.73
N LEU A 158 0.06 8.02 0.59
CA LEU A 158 -0.63 7.86 -0.70
C LEU A 158 -1.04 9.21 -1.29
N MET A 159 -1.63 10.08 -0.48
CA MET A 159 -2.03 11.42 -0.87
C MET A 159 -0.84 12.27 -1.31
N ALA A 160 0.28 12.23 -0.57
CA ALA A 160 1.51 12.92 -0.95
C ALA A 160 2.07 12.39 -2.29
N LEU A 161 2.03 11.07 -2.51
CA LEU A 161 2.47 10.47 -3.77
C LEU A 161 1.59 10.90 -4.96
N ILE A 162 0.27 10.93 -4.77
CA ILE A 162 -0.69 11.39 -5.80
C ILE A 162 -0.42 12.86 -6.12
N GLU A 163 -0.31 13.72 -5.11
CA GLU A 163 -0.06 15.15 -5.29
C GLU A 163 1.25 15.42 -6.06
N ALA A 164 2.30 14.64 -5.78
CA ALA A 164 3.60 14.78 -6.42
C ALA A 164 3.62 14.29 -7.89
N ASN A 165 2.83 13.27 -8.25
CA ASN A 165 2.90 12.63 -9.57
C ASN A 165 1.73 13.00 -10.49
N TRP A 166 0.53 13.12 -9.94
CA TRP A 166 -0.74 13.33 -10.64
C TRP A 166 -1.65 14.27 -9.85
N PRO A 167 -1.23 15.53 -9.65
CA PRO A 167 -1.98 16.49 -8.83
C PRO A 167 -3.43 16.69 -9.32
N GLU A 168 -3.70 16.49 -10.61
CA GLU A 168 -5.06 16.55 -11.17
C GLU A 168 -6.01 15.47 -10.62
N LEU A 169 -5.48 14.42 -9.99
CA LEU A 169 -6.22 13.35 -9.32
C LEU A 169 -6.34 13.58 -7.81
N SER A 170 -5.81 14.69 -7.29
CA SER A 170 -5.97 15.08 -5.90
C SER A 170 -7.42 15.50 -5.63
N PRO A 171 -8.05 15.10 -4.50
CA PRO A 171 -9.42 15.48 -4.15
C PRO A 171 -9.66 16.99 -4.18
N GLU A 172 -8.65 17.79 -3.83
CA GLU A 172 -8.73 19.26 -3.82
C GLU A 172 -8.73 19.88 -5.22
N ARG A 173 -8.27 19.14 -6.25
CA ARG A 173 -8.18 19.62 -7.63
C ARG A 173 -9.19 18.96 -8.56
N MET A 174 -9.70 17.79 -8.18
CA MET A 174 -10.72 17.10 -8.96
C MET A 174 -12.03 17.89 -8.97
N PRO A 175 -12.65 18.11 -10.15
CA PRO A 175 -13.96 18.74 -10.19
C PRO A 175 -15.01 17.83 -9.56
N PHE A 176 -15.95 18.42 -8.80
CA PHE A 176 -17.12 17.69 -8.34
C PHE A 176 -17.91 17.15 -9.53
N ALA A 177 -18.14 15.83 -9.54
CA ALA A 177 -18.87 15.15 -10.60
C ALA A 177 -20.33 15.62 -10.70
N VAL A 178 -20.89 16.06 -9.57
CA VAL A 178 -22.21 16.67 -9.47
C VAL A 178 -22.04 17.99 -8.75
N ARG A 179 -22.46 19.09 -9.40
CA ARG A 179 -22.56 20.38 -8.73
C ARG A 179 -23.76 20.39 -7.81
N CYS A 180 -23.57 20.88 -6.60
CA CYS A 180 -24.66 21.02 -5.65
C CYS A 180 -25.63 22.12 -6.10
N ASP A 181 -26.89 22.05 -5.67
CA ASP A 181 -27.92 22.99 -6.12
C ASP A 181 -27.59 24.45 -5.80
N TRP A 182 -26.88 24.71 -4.69
CA TRP A 182 -26.43 26.06 -4.31
C TRP A 182 -25.27 26.62 -5.15
N GLU A 183 -24.68 25.80 -6.03
CA GLU A 183 -23.64 26.20 -6.99
C GLU A 183 -24.23 26.50 -8.38
N LYS A 184 -25.49 26.10 -8.63
CA LYS A 184 -26.19 26.36 -9.89
C LYS A 184 -26.56 27.86 -9.95
N GLY A 185 -26.10 28.55 -11.00
CA GLY A 185 -26.40 29.97 -11.24
C GLY A 185 -25.32 30.96 -10.76
N LYS A 186 -24.24 30.50 -10.12
CA LYS A 186 -23.06 31.34 -9.84
C LYS A 186 -22.07 31.22 -11.01
N THR A 187 -21.95 32.27 -11.81
CA THR A 187 -20.87 32.39 -12.81
C THR A 187 -19.56 32.54 -12.04
N VAL A 188 -18.65 31.56 -12.15
CA VAL A 188 -17.29 31.75 -11.66
C VAL A 188 -16.64 32.78 -12.57
N GLN A 189 -16.56 34.04 -12.12
CA GLN A 189 -15.64 35.00 -12.73
C GLN A 189 -14.23 34.49 -12.46
N SER A 190 -13.55 34.09 -13.53
CA SER A 190 -12.12 33.81 -13.54
C SER A 190 -11.40 35.05 -13.01
N SER A 191 -10.97 35.02 -11.74
CA SER A 191 -10.04 36.01 -11.19
C SER A 191 -8.63 35.65 -11.64
N ASP A 192 -8.39 35.79 -12.94
CA ASP A 192 -7.05 35.87 -13.51
C ASP A 192 -6.78 37.35 -13.80
N GLU A 193 -6.73 38.13 -12.73
CA GLU A 193 -6.23 39.50 -12.77
C GLU A 193 -5.34 39.76 -11.54
N ARG A 194 -4.03 39.78 -11.84
CA ARG A 194 -2.92 40.47 -11.14
C ARG A 194 -2.41 39.75 -9.89
N ILE A 195 -1.10 39.57 -9.74
CA ILE A 195 -0.10 40.64 -9.63
C ILE A 195 1.19 40.29 -10.40
N THR A 196 1.64 41.28 -11.18
CA THR A 196 2.99 41.46 -11.77
C THR A 196 4.10 41.43 -10.73
#